data_AF-L9XH61-F1
#
_entry.id   AF-L9XH61-F1
#
_cell.length_a   1.000
_cell.length_b   1.000
_cell.length_c   1.000
_cell.angle_alpha   90.00
_cell.angle_beta   90.00
_cell.angle_gamma   90.00
#
_symmetry.space_group_name_H-M   'P 1'
#
loop_
_entity.id
_entity.type
_entity.pdbx_description
1 polymer ?
#
loop_
_entity_poly.entity_id
_entity_poly.type
_entity_poly.pdbx_seq_one_letter_code
_entity_poly.pdbx_strand_id
1 'polypeptide(L)'
;MSDAVVSDESASSGRRTVVGIVLASTAAAAAVGALIGYALPAFAGLEELTVFELAIPISPTAVALYAGVTVGVFLVTFLLVVVVISMFDEEAL
;
A
#
# COMPACT_ATOMS: atom_id res chain seq x y z
N MET A 1 -32.59 18.77 -20.49
CA MET A 1 -31.52 19.32 -19.65
C MET A 1 -31.43 18.61 -18.28
N SER A 2 -31.97 17.39 -18.12
CA SER A 2 -31.96 16.64 -16.86
C SER A 2 -31.09 15.37 -16.88
N ASP A 3 -30.82 14.78 -18.05
CA ASP A 3 -30.04 13.53 -18.14
C ASP A 3 -28.52 13.71 -17.91
N ALA A 4 -27.99 14.90 -18.19
CA ALA A 4 -26.57 15.20 -18.00
C ALA A 4 -26.17 15.25 -16.51
N VAL A 5 -27.04 15.74 -15.62
CA VAL A 5 -26.75 15.88 -14.19
C VAL A 5 -26.76 14.52 -13.48
N VAL A 6 -27.72 13.64 -13.81
CA VAL A 6 -27.84 12.31 -13.19
C VAL A 6 -26.66 11.40 -13.57
N SER A 7 -26.13 11.54 -14.79
CA SER A 7 -24.98 10.75 -15.27
C SER A 7 -23.67 11.13 -14.58
N ASP A 8 -23.48 12.42 -14.28
CA ASP A 8 -22.25 12.96 -13.70
C ASP A 8 -22.11 12.64 -12.19
N GLU A 9 -23.23 12.64 -11.46
CA GLU A 9 -23.27 12.22 -10.05
C GLU A 9 -22.97 10.73 -9.88
N SER A 10 -23.48 9.89 -10.79
CA SER A 10 -23.25 8.45 -10.80
C SER A 10 -21.78 8.10 -11.09
N ALA A 11 -21.17 8.77 -12.08
CA ALA A 11 -19.77 8.58 -12.45
C ALA A 11 -18.81 9.05 -11.35
N SER A 12 -19.06 10.22 -10.74
CA SER A 12 -18.24 10.74 -9.65
C SER A 12 -18.35 9.92 -8.35
N SER A 13 -19.54 9.38 -8.05
CA SER A 13 -19.76 8.45 -6.93
C SER A 13 -19.05 7.12 -7.15
N GLY A 14 -19.10 6.58 -8.38
CA GLY A 14 -18.37 5.37 -8.76
C GLY A 14 -16.86 5.53 -8.60
N ARG A 15 -16.30 6.64 -9.11
CA ARG A 15 -14.85 6.94 -9.01
C ARG A 15 -14.37 7.07 -7.56
N ARG A 16 -15.15 7.73 -6.69
CA ARG A 16 -14.83 7.85 -5.26
C ARG A 16 -14.86 6.48 -4.55
N THR A 17 -15.81 5.63 -4.91
CA THR A 17 -15.93 4.27 -4.36
C THR A 17 -14.71 3.42 -4.72
N VAL A 18 -14.29 3.45 -5.99
CA VAL A 18 -13.10 2.73 -6.46
C VAL A 18 -11.84 3.23 -5.76
N VAL A 19 -11.65 4.55 -5.68
CA VAL A 19 -10.50 5.15 -4.97
C VAL A 19 -10.49 4.73 -3.49
N GLY A 20 -11.66 4.73 -2.84
CA GLY A 20 -11.80 4.27 -1.46
C GLY A 20 -11.42 2.81 -1.27
N ILE A 21 -11.86 1.92 -2.17
CA ILE A 21 -11.53 0.48 -2.14
C ILE A 21 -10.02 0.27 -2.32
N VAL A 22 -9.40 0.98 -3.26
CA VAL A 22 -7.95 0.88 -3.53
C VAL A 22 -7.13 1.38 -2.34
N LEU A 23 -7.54 2.50 -1.72
CA LEU A 23 -6.90 2.99 -0.50
C LEU A 23 -7.06 2.00 0.65
N ALA A 24 -8.25 1.45 0.84
CA ALA A 24 -8.52 0.46 1.88
C ALA A 24 -7.72 -0.83 1.68
N SER A 25 -7.61 -1.33 0.45
CA SER A 25 -6.81 -2.53 0.13
C SER A 25 -5.32 -2.27 0.32
N THR A 26 -4.83 -1.08 -0.05
CA THR A 26 -3.44 -0.66 0.18
C THR A 26 -3.12 -0.59 1.68
N ALA A 27 -4.01 0.01 2.47
CA ALA A 27 -3.86 0.08 3.91
C ALA A 27 -3.89 -1.32 4.56
N ALA A 28 -4.78 -2.20 4.11
CA ALA A 28 -4.85 -3.57 4.58
C ALA A 28 -3.57 -4.35 4.25
N ALA A 29 -3.05 -4.23 3.03
CA ALA A 29 -1.80 -4.88 2.63
C ALA A 29 -0.59 -4.34 3.42
N ALA A 30 -0.53 -3.03 3.68
CA ALA A 30 0.51 -2.44 4.53
C ALA A 30 0.42 -2.96 5.98
N ALA A 31 -0.79 -3.09 6.53
CA ALA A 31 -1.01 -3.66 7.86
C ALA A 31 -0.58 -5.14 7.93
N VAL A 32 -0.87 -5.93 6.89
CA VAL A 32 -0.39 -7.32 6.78
C VAL A 32 1.14 -7.37 6.69
N GLY A 33 1.76 -6.50 5.89
CA GLY A 33 3.22 -6.38 5.82
C GLY A 33 3.84 -6.04 7.18
N ALA A 34 3.23 -5.12 7.93
CA ALA A 34 3.68 -4.78 9.27
C ALA A 34 3.51 -5.93 10.26
N LEU A 35 2.38 -6.63 10.23
CA LEU A 35 2.14 -7.81 11.06
C LEU A 35 3.15 -8.92 10.77
N ILE A 36 3.45 -9.19 9.52
CA ILE A 36 4.48 -10.17 9.13
C ILE A 36 5.86 -9.71 9.61
N GLY A 37 6.21 -8.43 9.41
CA GLY A 37 7.47 -7.86 9.88
C GLY A 37 7.63 -7.90 11.41
N TYR A 38 6.54 -7.84 12.16
CA TYR A 38 6.53 -8.03 13.62
C TYR A 38 6.63 -9.51 14.02
N ALA A 39 5.86 -10.37 13.35
CA ALA A 39 5.74 -11.77 13.71
C ALA A 39 7.00 -12.57 13.33
N LEU A 40 7.66 -12.25 12.22
CA LEU A 40 8.85 -12.98 11.77
C LEU A 40 9.97 -12.98 12.83
N PRO A 41 10.40 -11.82 13.37
CA PRO A 41 11.44 -11.76 14.40
C PRO A 41 11.04 -12.49 15.68
N ALA A 42 9.77 -12.35 16.09
CA ALA A 42 9.23 -12.99 17.29
C ALA A 42 9.16 -14.52 17.18
N PHE A 43 8.77 -15.05 16.01
CA PHE A 43 8.68 -16.50 15.77
C PHE A 43 10.05 -17.14 15.49
N ALA A 44 10.96 -16.41 14.84
CA ALA A 44 12.28 -16.92 14.48
C ALA A 44 13.32 -16.78 15.60
N GLY A 45 12.97 -16.16 16.74
CA GLY A 45 13.91 -15.92 17.85
C GLY A 45 15.07 -14.99 17.45
N LEU A 46 14.84 -14.13 16.46
CA LEU A 46 15.85 -13.21 15.92
C LEU A 46 15.93 -11.97 16.83
N GLU A 47 16.51 -12.14 18.02
CA GLU A 47 16.78 -11.04 18.94
C GLU A 47 18.05 -10.25 18.53
N GLU A 48 18.94 -10.88 17.76
CA GLU A 48 20.17 -10.28 17.24
C GLU A 48 20.42 -10.69 15.78
N LEU A 49 20.66 -9.70 14.92
CA LEU A 49 21.24 -9.92 13.58
C LEU A 49 22.75 -9.75 13.73
N THR A 50 23.49 -10.84 13.57
CA THR A 50 24.96 -10.81 13.55
C THR A 50 25.43 -10.41 12.15
N VAL A 51 25.93 -9.19 12.02
CA VAL A 51 26.54 -8.69 10.76
C VAL A 51 27.99 -8.36 11.07
N PHE A 52 28.94 -9.04 10.43
CA PHE A 52 30.38 -8.92 10.72
C PHE A 52 30.73 -9.11 12.22
N GLU A 53 30.18 -10.14 12.86
CA GLU A 53 30.38 -10.44 14.30
C GLU A 53 29.88 -9.35 15.28
N LEU A 54 29.26 -8.29 14.77
CA LEU A 54 28.60 -7.26 15.57
C LEU A 54 27.12 -7.62 15.74
N ALA A 55 26.70 -7.84 16.99
CA ALA A 55 25.30 -8.04 17.34
C ALA A 55 24.56 -6.71 17.23
N ILE A 56 23.71 -6.57 16.21
CA ILE A 56 22.82 -5.42 16.06
C ILE A 56 21.47 -5.82 16.65
N PRO A 57 21.01 -5.15 17.74
CA PRO A 57 19.71 -5.43 18.31
C PRO A 57 18.63 -5.02 17.31
N ILE A 58 17.78 -5.98 16.93
CA ILE A 58 16.67 -5.72 16.02
C ILE A 58 15.41 -5.56 16.87
N SER A 59 14.79 -4.38 16.85
CA SER A 59 13.50 -4.23 17.49
C SER A 59 12.41 -4.78 16.57
N PRO A 60 11.55 -5.71 17.02
CA PRO A 60 10.45 -6.24 16.21
C PRO A 60 9.53 -5.13 15.69
N THR A 61 9.38 -4.05 16.46
CA THR A 61 8.62 -2.86 16.10
C THR A 61 9.24 -2.09 14.94
N ALA A 62 10.57 -2.01 14.87
CA ALA A 62 11.27 -1.36 13.76
C ALA A 62 11.11 -2.17 12.47
N VAL A 63 11.19 -3.51 12.56
CA VAL A 63 10.97 -4.39 11.40
C VAL A 63 9.52 -4.31 10.92
N ALA A 64 8.55 -4.28 11.83
CA ALA A 64 7.14 -4.10 11.51
C ALA A 64 6.88 -2.77 10.77
N LEU A 65 7.42 -1.66 11.28
CA LEU A 65 7.28 -0.37 10.63
C LEU A 65 7.96 -0.34 9.26
N TYR A 66 9.19 -0.87 9.16
CA TYR A 66 9.90 -0.94 7.89
C TYR A 66 9.14 -1.75 6.84
N ALA A 67 8.66 -2.94 7.19
CA ALA A 67 7.89 -3.80 6.30
C ALA A 67 6.56 -3.14 5.88
N GLY A 68 5.82 -2.57 6.84
CA GLY A 68 4.58 -1.85 6.56
C GLY A 68 4.77 -0.65 5.63
N VAL A 69 5.78 0.19 5.90
CA VAL A 69 6.12 1.35 5.05
C VAL A 69 6.57 0.90 3.67
N THR A 70 7.42 -0.12 3.57
CA THR A 70 7.91 -0.63 2.28
C THR A 70 6.76 -1.13 1.40
N VAL A 71 5.87 -1.95 1.96
CA VAL A 71 4.69 -2.45 1.25
C VAL A 71 3.75 -1.31 0.87
N GLY A 72 3.49 -0.38 1.79
CA GLY A 72 2.65 0.79 1.53
C GLY A 72 3.18 1.67 0.39
N VAL A 73 4.46 2.03 0.44
CA VAL A 73 5.13 2.84 -0.59
C VAL A 73 5.12 2.12 -1.94
N PHE A 74 5.40 0.82 -1.95
CA PHE A 74 5.36 0.02 -3.18
C PHE A 74 3.99 0.07 -3.85
N LEU A 75 2.91 -0.15 -3.08
CA LEU A 75 1.55 -0.16 -3.60
C LEU A 75 1.08 1.24 -4.04
N VAL A 76 1.42 2.29 -3.30
CA VAL A 76 1.13 3.68 -3.69
C VAL A 76 1.86 4.03 -4.99
N THR A 77 3.12 3.64 -5.11
CA THR A 77 3.91 3.86 -6.33
C THR A 77 3.33 3.10 -7.52
N PHE A 78 2.97 1.83 -7.32
CA PHE A 78 2.32 1.02 -8.33
C PHE A 78 1.00 1.64 -8.80
N LEU A 79 0.18 2.14 -7.86
CA LEU A 79 -1.06 2.83 -8.18
C LEU A 79 -0.81 4.11 -8.99
N LEU A 80 0.19 4.92 -8.61
CA LEU A 80 0.56 6.11 -9.38
C LEU A 80 0.96 5.76 -10.81
N VAL A 81 1.75 4.70 -11.00
CA VAL A 81 2.13 4.23 -12.33
C VAL A 81 0.89 3.84 -13.14
N VAL A 82 -0.03 3.08 -12.57
CA VAL A 82 -1.29 2.70 -13.23
C VAL A 82 -2.10 3.94 -13.62
N VAL A 83 -2.27 4.89 -12.71
CA VAL A 83 -3.01 6.14 -12.96
C VAL A 83 -2.39 6.92 -14.11
N VAL A 84 -1.06 7.06 -14.13
CA VAL A 84 -0.34 7.76 -15.19
C VAL A 84 -0.53 7.07 -16.53
N ILE A 85 -0.41 5.74 -16.59
CA ILE A 85 -0.61 4.98 -17.84
C ILE A 85 -2.05 5.08 -18.33
N SER A 86 -3.04 4.95 -17.44
CA SER A 86 -4.46 5.06 -17.80
C SER A 86 -4.82 6.44 -18.36
N MET A 87 -4.19 7.51 -17.86
CA MET A 87 -4.38 8.86 -18.39
C MET A 87 -3.94 8.97 -19.87
N PHE A 88 -2.83 8.32 -20.23
CA PHE A 88 -2.37 8.31 -21.62
C PHE A 88 -3.24 7.46 -22.54
N ASP A 89 -3.83 6.38 -22.02
CA ASP A 89 -4.80 5.56 -22.78
C ASP A 89 -6.09 6.35 -23.06
N GLU A 90 -6.53 7.17 -22.10
CA GLU A 90 -7.66 8.09 -22.27
C GLU A 90 -7.36 9.22 -23.30
N GLU A 91 -6.11 9.66 -23.44
CA GLU A 91 -5.70 10.68 -24.43
C GLU A 91 -5.53 10.15 -25.86
N ALA A 92 -5.45 8.82 -26.04
CA ALA A 92 -5.24 8.19 -27.35
C ALA A 92 -6.55 7.86 -28.11
N LEU A 93 -7.71 8.06 -27.47
CA LEU A 93 -9.06 7.90 -28.04
C LEU A 93 -9.70 9.25 -28.41
#